data_AF-A0A2T7UWJ7-F1
#
_entry.id   AF-A0A2T7UWJ7-F1
#
_cell.length_a   1.000
_cell.length_b   1.000
_cell.length_c   1.000
_cell.angle_alpha   90.00
_cell.angle_beta   90.00
_cell.angle_gamma   90.00
#
_symmetry.space_group_name_H-M   'P 1'
#
loop_
_entity.id
_entity.type
_entity.pdbx_description
1 polymer ?
#
loop_
_entity_poly.entity_id
_entity_poly.type
_entity_poly.pdbx_seq_one_letter_code
_entity_poly.pdbx_strand_id
1 'polypeptide(L)' 'MNSRSELAIILGDLLKERGIAARALARDTDTSRSTLRAFLAGQRSPRIDILEAWLSHLGYSLEVFTLDTRHHDTGAV' A
#
# COMPACT_ATOMS: atom_id res chain seq x y z
N MET A 1 -3.06 -12.91 15.46
CA MET A 1 -2.69 -12.83 14.02
C MET A 1 -2.87 -11.38 13.61
N ASN A 2 -1.83 -10.70 13.12
CA ASN A 2 -2.00 -9.34 12.61
C ASN A 2 -2.64 -9.45 11.23
N SER A 3 -3.86 -8.93 11.08
CA SER A 3 -4.53 -8.84 9.78
C SER A 3 -3.77 -7.84 8.91
N ARG A 4 -3.03 -8.34 7.92
CA ARG A 4 -2.39 -7.51 6.90
C ARG A 4 -3.50 -6.84 6.08
N SER A 5 -3.42 -5.52 5.90
CA SER A 5 -4.39 -4.80 5.08
C SER A 5 -4.29 -5.24 3.63
N GLU A 6 -5.42 -5.22 2.91
CA GLU A 6 -5.48 -5.51 1.48
C GLU A 6 -4.52 -4.64 0.67
N LEU A 7 -4.46 -3.34 0.98
CA LEU A 7 -3.49 -2.41 0.39
C LEU A 7 -2.03 -2.83 0.60
N ALA A 8 -1.69 -3.44 1.75
CA ALA A 8 -0.33 -3.93 1.98
C ALA A 8 -0.01 -5.18 1.15
N ILE A 9 -1.03 -6.00 0.84
CA ILE A 9 -0.90 -7.15 -0.08
C ILE A 9 -0.68 -6.62 -1.50
N ILE A 10 -1.59 -5.75 -1.97
CA ILE A 10 -1.54 -5.16 -3.31
C ILE A 10 -0.21 -4.44 -3.55
N LEU A 11 0.21 -3.57 -2.62
CA LEU A 11 1.49 -2.87 -2.75
C LEU A 11 2.66 -3.86 -2.81
N GLY A 12 2.61 -4.92 -2.01
CA GLY A 12 3.62 -5.97 -2.01
C GLY A 12 3.70 -6.73 -3.34
N ASP A 13 2.56 -6.96 -3.99
CA ASP A 13 2.50 -7.67 -5.27
C ASP A 13 2.92 -6.76 -6.44
N LEU A 14 2.49 -5.49 -6.46
CA LEU A 14 2.95 -4.50 -7.44
C LEU A 14 4.48 -4.33 -7.44
N LEU A 15 5.10 -4.37 -6.25
CA LEU A 15 6.56 -4.32 -6.14
C LEU A 15 7.24 -5.53 -6.77
N LYS A 16 6.66 -6.73 -6.61
CA LYS A 16 7.20 -7.96 -7.23
C LYS A 16 7.01 -7.94 -8.74
N GLU A 17 5.82 -7.58 -9.21
CA GLU A 17 5.50 -7.51 -10.64
C GLU A 17 6.43 -6.57 -11.40
N ARG A 18 6.78 -5.43 -10.79
CA ARG A 18 7.68 -4.44 -11.39
C ARG A 18 9.15 -4.66 -11.09
N GLY A 19 9.51 -5.69 -10.31
CA GLY A 19 10.88 -5.94 -9.88
C GLY A 19 11.49 -4.82 -9.03
N ILE A 20 10.66 -4.03 -8.34
CA ILE A 20 11.09 -2.90 -7.53
C ILE A 20 11.35 -3.38 -6.09
N ALA A 21 12.58 -3.18 -5.62
CA ALA A 21 12.90 -3.44 -4.21
C ALA A 21 12.21 -2.42 -3.31
N ALA A 22 11.68 -2.86 -2.16
CA ALA A 22 11.10 -1.94 -1.16
C ALA A 22 12.06 -0.82 -0.72
N ARG A 23 13.38 -1.08 -0.72
CA ARG A 23 14.39 -0.05 -0.44
C ARG A 23 14.42 1.04 -1.52
N ALA A 24 14.25 0.68 -2.78
CA ALA A 24 14.21 1.62 -3.89
C ALA A 24 12.97 2.50 -3.77
N LEU A 25 11.78 1.90 -3.60
CA LEU A 25 10.54 2.66 -3.38
C LEU A 25 10.68 3.65 -2.21
N ALA A 26 11.20 3.19 -1.08
CA ALA A 26 11.37 4.04 0.10
C ALA A 26 12.27 5.25 -0.19
N ARG A 27 13.40 5.04 -0.87
CA ARG A 27 14.31 6.11 -1.28
C ARG A 27 13.66 7.06 -2.27
N ASP A 28 12.99 6.53 -3.28
CA ASP A 28 12.48 7.31 -4.42
C ASP A 28 11.21 8.10 -4.05
N THR A 29 10.60 7.80 -2.90
CA THR A 29 9.45 8.52 -2.32
C THR A 29 9.78 9.33 -1.07
N ASP A 30 11.06 9.40 -0.69
CA ASP A 30 11.54 10.04 0.54
C ASP A 30 10.82 9.53 1.81
N THR A 31 10.62 8.22 1.89
CA THR A 31 9.96 7.57 3.02
C THR A 31 10.92 6.64 3.76
N SER A 32 10.69 6.50 5.07
CA SER A 32 11.51 5.58 5.85
C SER A 32 11.29 4.12 5.44
N ARG A 33 12.40 3.40 5.22
CA ARG A 33 12.38 1.95 4.99
C ARG A 33 11.71 1.19 6.13
N SER A 34 11.82 1.66 7.39
CA SER A 34 11.17 0.99 8.52
C SER A 34 9.65 1.13 8.45
N THR A 35 9.15 2.30 8.05
CA THR A 35 7.72 2.56 7.84
C THR A 35 7.15 1.66 6.75
N LEU A 36 7.82 1.58 5.59
CA LEU A 36 7.37 0.71 4.49
C LEU A 36 7.37 -0.77 4.90
N ARG A 37 8.41 -1.25 5.58
CA ARG A 37 8.45 -2.65 6.04
C ARG A 37 7.38 -2.96 7.09
N ALA A 38 7.15 -2.04 8.03
CA ALA A 38 6.09 -2.19 9.03
C ALA A 38 4.71 -2.23 8.36
N PHE A 39 4.47 -1.40 7.34
CA PHE A 39 3.23 -1.42 6.57
C PHE A 39 3.04 -2.74 5.81
N LEU A 40 4.04 -3.15 5.02
CA LEU A 40 4.00 -4.41 4.28
C LEU A 40 3.88 -5.64 5.20
N ALA A 41 4.32 -5.55 6.44
CA ALA A 41 4.15 -6.59 7.45
C ALA A 41 2.77 -6.55 8.16
N GLY A 42 1.91 -5.58 7.86
CA GLY A 42 0.63 -5.39 8.55
C GLY A 42 0.78 -4.93 10.00
N GLN A 43 1.93 -4.34 10.36
CA GLN A 43 2.23 -3.92 11.73
C GLN A 43 1.81 -2.48 12.02
N ARG A 44 1.85 -1.61 11.01
CA ARG A 44 1.52 -0.18 11.16
C ARG A 44 0.92 0.38 9.89
N SER A 45 -0.16 1.15 10.03
CA SER A 45 -0.66 1.98 8.94
C SER A 45 0.15 3.28 8.86
N PRO A 46 0.76 3.61 7.71
CA PRO A 46 1.39 4.91 7.49
C PRO A 46 0.33 6.00 7.34
N ARG A 47 0.80 7.24 7.26
CA ARG A 47 -0.06 8.38 6.92
C ARG A 47 -0.53 8.29 5.46
N ILE A 48 -1.63 8.95 5.14
CA ILE A 48 -2.26 8.88 3.82
C ILE A 48 -1.38 9.46 2.71
N ASP A 49 -0.68 10.57 2.98
CA ASP A 49 0.30 11.21 2.09
C ASP A 49 1.43 10.25 1.68
N ILE A 50 1.89 9.40 2.62
CA ILE A 50 2.90 8.37 2.35
C ILE A 50 2.34 7.27 1.43
N LEU A 51 1.09 6.84 1.65
CA LEU A 51 0.43 5.84 0.78
C LEU A 51 0.27 6.38 -0.64
N GLU A 52 -0.18 7.62 -0.77
CA GLU A 52 -0.32 8.32 -2.05
C GLU A 52 1.02 8.42 -2.77
N ALA A 53 2.10 8.77 -2.07
CA ALA A 53 3.43 8.83 -2.66
C ALA A 53 3.90 7.48 -3.20
N TRP A 54 3.72 6.40 -2.44
CA TRP A 54 4.07 5.04 -2.86
C TRP A 54 3.28 4.59 -4.10
N LEU A 55 1.97 4.79 -4.08
CA LEU A 55 1.10 4.38 -5.19
C LEU A 55 1.34 5.24 -6.44
N SER A 56 1.49 6.55 -6.27
CA SER A 56 1.74 7.48 -7.38
C SER A 56 3.07 7.18 -8.08
N HIS A 57 4.11 6.81 -7.31
CA HIS A 57 5.38 6.36 -7.88
C HIS A 57 5.22 5.08 -8.73
N LEU A 58 4.27 4.22 -8.37
CA LEU A 58 3.90 3.03 -9.14
C LEU A 58 2.86 3.35 -10.24
N GLY A 59 2.44 4.60 -10.40
CA GLY A 59 1.45 5.01 -11.41
C GLY A 59 0.00 4.71 -11.05
N TYR A 60 -0.32 4.54 -9.77
CA TYR A 60 -1.67 4.32 -9.27
C TYR A 60 -2.12 5.47 -8.36
N SER A 61 -3.43 5.74 -8.35
CA SER A 61 -4.06 6.65 -7.39
C SER A 61 -4.66 5.86 -6.23
N LEU A 62 -4.58 6.41 -5.01
CA LEU A 62 -5.21 5.82 -3.83
C LEU A 62 -6.73 5.71 -3.97
N GLU A 63 -7.36 6.63 -4.72
CA GLU A 63 -8.81 6.64 -4.95
C GLU A 63 -9.32 5.34 -5.57
N VAL A 64 -8.53 4.74 -6.48
CA VAL A 64 -8.85 3.47 -7.15
C VAL A 64 -9.06 2.35 -6.12
N PHE A 65 -8.28 2.34 -5.04
CA PHE A 65 -8.35 1.29 -4.02
C PHE A 65 -9.43 1.57 -2.95
N THR A 66 -9.81 2.83 -2.74
CA THR A 66 -10.95 3.18 -1.88
C THR A 66 -12.31 2.88 -2.52
N LEU A 67 -12.38 2.76 -3.85
CA LEU A 67 -13.60 2.37 -4.57
C LEU A 67 -13.90 0.87 -4.44
N ASP A 68 -12.86 0.04 -4.39
CA ASP A 68 -13.00 -1.42 -4.30
C ASP A 68 -13.45 -1.88 -2.90
N THR A 69 -12.88 -1.26 -1.86
CA THR A 69 -13.25 -1.55 -0.46
C THR A 69 -14.67 -1.13 -0.09
N ARG A 70 -15.27 -0.17 -0.82
CA ARG A 70 -16.67 0.25 -0.61
C ARG A 70 -17.69 -0.70 -1.23
N HIS A 71 -17.30 -1.55 -2.18
CA HIS A 71 -18.22 -2.50 -2.81
C HIS A 71 -18.43 -3.79 -2.00
N HIS A 72 -17.65 -4.01 -0.92
CA HIS A 72 -17.82 -5.20 -0.08
C HIS A 72 -18.84 -5.03 1.07
N ASP A 73 -19.31 -3.80 1.35
CA ASP A 73 -20.21 -3.51 2.47
C ASP A 73 -21.69 -3.27 2.07
N THR A 74 -22.08 -3.50 0.81
CA THR A 74 -23.50 -3.42 0.41
C THR A 74 -24.02 -4.78 -0.05
N GLY A 75 -24.24 -5.67 0.92
CA GLY A 75 -24.79 -7.01 0.70
C GLY A 75 -25.55 -7.53 1.92
N ALA A 76 -26.38 -6.69 2.54
CA ALA A 76 -27.36 -7.11 3.54
C ALA A 76 -28.57 -6.17 3.51
N VAL A 77 -29.51 -6.45 2.61
CA VAL A 77 -30.95 -6.17 2.76
C VAL A 77 -31.73 -7.33 2.17
#